data_AF-A0AAQ2TBF9-F1
#
_entry.id   AF-A0AAQ2TBF9-F1
#
_cell.length_a   1.000
_cell.length_b   1.000
_cell.length_c   1.000
_cell.angle_alpha   90.00
_cell.angle_beta   90.00
_cell.angle_gamma   90.00
#
_symmetry.space_group_name_H-M   'P 1'
#
loop_
_entity.id
_entity.type
_entity.pdbx_description
1 polymer ?
#
loop_
_entity_poly.entity_id
_entity_poly.type
_entity_poly.pdbx_seq_one_letter_code
_entity_poly.pdbx_strand_id
1 'polypeptide(L)'
;MASLNRKKIAKTSNSTAKKTKEKSEKPKKLKDDFSINFHSKNQIQDNAFLENIEKVETQLSKSKIAKTLAARRGPFTFKKFCKNYWKKLFLIFLGALIFNLGIQVFLSRSETIPSGLTGVASLLQFSVPETKPYFAIIYFATNIPLFLIFWRKIQKKNFLYSTLIFMVFQILINFGLTLPQVEKFIHTVINFVSFDWTSTKAYEMNLTFLILLNCTIGAIFVAIGISLIWKAGGSTGGTDIIVYYYTTKYKKSIGNISVLVNIISGIIFVTIFNFLRPNVTQGEYPYPIVFGLREFSTFLYIFIVGQTINILYPKYKKVTLLIIPSDIHKVIAYFRLINYWHSYRIIKFRSGFTGNISYKIETTVLLLESKELIQDLKIVDPKVWITATTIHSQSGNFLTSYVEE
;
A
#
# COMPACT_ATOMS: atom_id res chain seq x y z
N MET A 1 8.41 -57.44 -8.25
CA MET A 1 9.65 -57.71 -9.01
C MET A 1 10.03 -56.46 -9.79
N ALA A 2 11.31 -56.12 -9.73
CA ALA A 2 11.88 -54.87 -10.22
C ALA A 2 12.04 -54.80 -11.75
N SER A 3 12.20 -53.55 -12.20
CA SER A 3 13.21 -53.10 -13.19
C SER A 3 12.76 -52.72 -14.61
N LEU A 4 13.30 -51.56 -15.01
CA LEU A 4 13.66 -51.08 -16.36
C LEU A 4 12.50 -50.66 -17.29
N ASN A 5 12.47 -49.45 -17.85
CA ASN A 5 13.51 -48.98 -18.78
C ASN A 5 13.52 -47.44 -18.93
N ARG A 6 14.63 -46.81 -18.49
CA ARG A 6 15.05 -45.46 -18.93
C ARG A 6 15.98 -45.63 -20.12
N LYS A 7 15.62 -45.10 -21.30
CA LYS A 7 16.53 -44.46 -22.29
C LYS A 7 15.82 -44.27 -23.64
N LYS A 8 15.70 -42.99 -24.02
CA LYS A 8 15.41 -42.36 -25.33
C LYS A 8 14.54 -41.14 -24.96
N ILE A 9 15.04 -39.91 -24.89
CA ILE A 9 15.65 -39.15 -25.97
C ILE A 9 16.50 -38.04 -25.33
N ALA A 10 17.77 -37.95 -25.74
CA ALA A 10 18.61 -36.77 -25.56
C ALA A 10 19.36 -36.53 -26.87
N LYS A 11 19.52 -35.24 -27.20
CA LYS A 11 20.17 -34.65 -28.40
C LYS A 11 19.24 -34.69 -29.62
N THR A 12 18.79 -33.59 -30.21
CA THR A 12 19.45 -32.33 -30.62
C THR A 12 18.34 -31.27 -30.82
N SER A 13 18.44 -30.04 -30.33
CA SER A 13 18.91 -28.92 -31.16
C SER A 13 18.89 -27.62 -30.34
N ASN A 14 20.07 -27.04 -30.16
CA ASN A 14 20.23 -25.60 -29.96
C ASN A 14 20.17 -24.96 -31.35
N SER A 15 19.34 -23.93 -31.55
CA SER A 15 19.64 -22.77 -32.41
C SER A 15 18.37 -21.92 -32.61
N THR A 16 18.52 -20.60 -32.47
CA THR A 16 17.57 -19.53 -32.82
C THR A 16 16.34 -19.27 -31.92
N ALA A 17 16.62 -18.77 -30.71
CA ALA A 17 15.70 -17.88 -29.99
C ALA A 17 15.60 -16.52 -30.72
N LYS A 18 14.57 -16.37 -31.55
CA LYS A 18 14.23 -15.08 -32.18
C LYS A 18 13.50 -14.22 -31.16
N LYS A 19 14.15 -13.15 -30.69
CA LYS A 19 13.57 -12.06 -29.88
C LYS A 19 12.33 -11.47 -30.57
N THR A 20 11.13 -11.81 -30.12
CA THR A 20 9.92 -11.03 -30.42
C THR A 20 9.90 -9.82 -29.49
N LYS A 21 10.21 -8.64 -30.05
CA LYS A 21 9.87 -7.35 -29.45
C LYS A 21 8.34 -7.28 -29.33
N GLU A 22 7.81 -7.32 -28.12
CA GLU A 22 6.45 -6.85 -27.84
C GLU A 22 6.38 -5.37 -28.25
N LYS A 23 5.82 -5.10 -29.42
CA LYS A 23 5.37 -3.75 -29.79
C LYS A 23 4.19 -3.43 -28.87
N SER A 24 4.30 -2.33 -28.16
CA SER A 24 3.18 -1.68 -27.48
C SER A 24 2.12 -1.32 -28.52
N GLU A 25 1.11 -2.18 -28.69
CA GLU A 25 -0.12 -1.79 -29.39
C GLU A 25 -0.84 -0.75 -28.54
N LYS A 26 -0.86 0.50 -29.03
CA LYS A 26 -1.81 1.50 -28.57
C LYS A 26 -3.22 0.91 -28.70
N PRO A 27 -4.15 1.15 -27.77
CA PRO A 27 -5.50 0.67 -27.90
C PRO A 27 -6.07 1.15 -29.24
N LYS A 28 -6.43 0.22 -30.11
CA LYS A 28 -7.25 0.51 -31.29
C LYS A 28 -8.43 1.33 -30.80
N LYS A 29 -8.65 2.51 -31.37
CA LYS A 29 -9.89 3.26 -31.17
C LYS A 29 -11.02 2.27 -31.49
N LEU A 30 -11.85 1.94 -30.50
CA LEU A 30 -13.13 1.28 -30.71
C LEU A 30 -14.00 2.25 -31.52
N LYS A 31 -13.80 2.26 -32.83
CA LYS A 31 -14.85 2.54 -33.78
C LYS A 31 -15.07 1.21 -34.48
N ASP A 32 -16.30 0.73 -34.41
CA ASP A 32 -16.91 -0.25 -35.34
C ASP A 32 -17.27 -1.65 -34.84
N ASP A 33 -17.15 -2.01 -33.55
CA ASP A 33 -17.63 -3.33 -33.06
C ASP A 33 -18.48 -3.29 -31.77
N PHE A 34 -19.35 -2.29 -31.65
CA PHE A 34 -20.48 -2.32 -30.71
C PHE A 34 -21.76 -2.83 -31.39
N SER A 35 -21.65 -3.79 -32.30
CA SER A 35 -22.83 -4.50 -32.84
C SER A 35 -23.21 -5.61 -31.87
N ILE A 36 -23.95 -5.24 -30.82
CA ILE A 36 -24.64 -6.25 -30.02
C ILE A 36 -25.71 -6.86 -30.93
N ASN A 37 -25.45 -8.06 -31.43
CA ASN A 37 -26.30 -8.71 -32.41
C ASN A 37 -27.55 -9.26 -31.70
N PHE A 38 -28.52 -8.38 -31.46
CA PHE A 38 -29.88 -8.74 -31.07
C PHE A 38 -30.80 -8.63 -32.29
N HIS A 39 -31.62 -9.66 -32.53
CA HIS A 39 -32.55 -9.74 -33.66
C HIS A 39 -33.32 -8.42 -33.92
N SER A 40 -33.54 -8.16 -35.21
CA SER A 40 -33.85 -6.90 -35.92
C SER A 40 -34.87 -5.89 -35.35
N LYS A 41 -35.64 -6.20 -34.31
CA LYS A 41 -36.48 -5.21 -33.59
C LYS A 41 -35.68 -4.38 -32.57
N ASN A 42 -34.54 -4.87 -32.09
CA ASN A 42 -33.72 -4.18 -31.10
C ASN A 42 -32.85 -3.06 -31.71
N GLN A 43 -32.48 -3.14 -32.99
CA GLN A 43 -31.59 -2.13 -33.62
C GLN A 43 -32.16 -0.70 -33.59
N ILE A 44 -33.46 -0.50 -33.77
CA ILE A 44 -34.08 0.85 -33.73
C ILE A 44 -34.15 1.39 -32.30
N GLN A 45 -34.43 0.52 -31.33
CA GLN A 45 -34.49 0.87 -29.91
C GLN A 45 -33.09 1.17 -29.33
N ASP A 46 -32.08 0.47 -29.83
CA ASP A 46 -30.67 0.66 -29.49
C ASP A 46 -30.11 1.96 -30.10
N ASN A 47 -30.51 2.33 -31.32
CA ASN A 47 -30.12 3.60 -31.93
C ASN A 47 -30.68 4.81 -31.16
N ALA A 48 -31.96 4.78 -30.78
CA ALA A 48 -32.56 5.84 -29.96
C ALA A 48 -31.91 5.92 -28.56
N PHE A 49 -31.56 4.77 -27.99
CA PHE A 49 -30.85 4.70 -26.71
C PHE A 49 -29.44 5.32 -26.80
N LEU A 50 -28.70 5.03 -27.87
CA LEU A 50 -27.37 5.59 -28.14
C LEU A 50 -27.43 7.10 -28.41
N GLU A 51 -28.41 7.55 -29.20
CA GLU A 51 -28.60 8.97 -29.49
C GLU A 51 -28.89 9.78 -28.21
N ASN A 52 -29.67 9.22 -27.28
CA ASN A 52 -29.91 9.82 -25.97
C ASN A 52 -28.63 9.88 -25.13
N ILE A 53 -27.76 8.86 -25.18
CA ILE A 53 -26.45 8.92 -24.52
C ILE A 53 -25.62 10.06 -25.10
N GLU A 54 -25.54 10.19 -26.43
CA GLU A 54 -24.74 11.25 -27.08
C GLU A 54 -25.26 12.65 -26.73
N LYS A 55 -26.58 12.84 -26.70
CA LYS A 55 -27.20 14.11 -26.26
C LYS A 55 -26.82 14.44 -24.82
N VAL A 56 -26.95 13.48 -23.91
CA VAL A 56 -26.61 13.65 -22.48
C VAL A 56 -25.11 13.85 -22.28
N GLU A 57 -24.27 13.16 -23.04
CA GLU A 57 -22.80 13.32 -23.04
C GLU A 57 -22.39 14.73 -23.51
N THR A 58 -23.05 15.25 -24.55
CA THR A 58 -22.83 16.61 -25.05
C THR A 58 -23.26 17.67 -24.03
N GLN A 59 -24.33 17.43 -23.28
CA GLN A 59 -24.77 18.32 -22.20
C GLN A 59 -23.83 18.25 -20.99
N LEU A 60 -23.45 17.04 -20.56
CA LEU A 60 -22.52 16.82 -19.46
C LEU A 60 -21.17 17.47 -19.76
N SER A 61 -20.58 17.24 -20.94
CA SER A 61 -19.28 17.81 -21.35
C SER A 61 -19.25 19.34 -21.32
N LYS A 62 -20.37 20.01 -21.62
CA LYS A 62 -20.51 21.48 -21.55
C LYS A 62 -20.74 22.00 -20.12
N SER A 63 -21.19 21.15 -19.21
CA SER A 63 -21.50 21.54 -17.83
C SER A 63 -20.25 21.92 -17.02
N LYS A 64 -20.44 22.75 -15.99
CA LYS A 64 -19.40 23.02 -14.97
C LYS A 64 -18.91 21.72 -14.31
N ILE A 65 -19.75 20.69 -14.23
CA ILE A 65 -19.43 19.39 -13.65
C ILE A 65 -18.37 18.68 -14.50
N ALA A 66 -18.51 18.63 -15.83
CA ALA A 66 -17.47 18.07 -16.69
C ALA A 66 -16.18 18.88 -16.66
N LYS A 67 -16.23 20.22 -16.57
CA LYS A 67 -15.01 21.03 -16.38
C LYS A 67 -14.31 20.71 -15.07
N THR A 68 -15.05 20.43 -14.00
CA THR A 68 -14.50 20.10 -12.68
C THR A 68 -13.93 18.67 -12.65
N LEU A 69 -14.64 17.71 -13.27
CA LEU A 69 -14.20 16.31 -13.43
C LEU A 69 -12.99 16.21 -14.37
N ALA A 70 -13.03 16.91 -15.51
CA ALA A 70 -11.89 17.05 -16.41
C ALA A 70 -10.74 17.84 -15.76
N ALA A 71 -11.00 18.82 -14.89
CA ALA A 71 -9.93 19.48 -14.15
C ALA A 71 -9.26 18.57 -13.13
N ARG A 72 -9.95 17.55 -12.57
CA ARG A 72 -9.31 16.51 -11.75
C ARG A 72 -8.35 15.66 -12.57
N ARG A 73 -8.75 15.25 -13.78
CA ARG A 73 -8.02 14.30 -14.66
C ARG A 73 -7.30 14.92 -15.89
N GLY A 74 -7.26 16.25 -15.98
CA GLY A 74 -6.77 16.97 -17.15
C GLY A 74 -5.25 16.97 -17.29
N PRO A 75 -4.73 17.45 -18.43
CA PRO A 75 -3.31 17.38 -18.77
C PRO A 75 -2.43 18.04 -17.71
N PHE A 76 -1.22 17.52 -17.59
CA PHE A 76 -0.21 18.03 -16.67
C PHE A 76 -0.03 19.54 -16.85
N THR A 77 -0.21 20.30 -15.77
CA THR A 77 0.07 21.75 -15.73
C THR A 77 1.09 21.99 -14.64
N PHE A 78 2.16 22.74 -14.93
CA PHE A 78 3.24 22.99 -13.96
C PHE A 78 2.74 23.60 -12.64
N LYS A 79 1.78 24.53 -12.70
CA LYS A 79 1.14 25.12 -11.51
C LYS A 79 0.39 24.08 -10.66
N LYS A 80 -0.29 23.12 -11.30
CA LYS A 80 -1.00 22.01 -10.64
C LYS A 80 0.00 20.97 -10.10
N PHE A 81 1.09 20.74 -10.82
CA PHE A 81 2.21 19.91 -10.36
C PHE A 81 2.83 20.49 -9.10
N CYS A 82 3.26 21.75 -9.09
CA CYS A 82 3.82 22.38 -7.88
C CYS A 82 2.84 22.35 -6.71
N LYS A 83 1.56 22.69 -6.92
CA LYS A 83 0.53 22.64 -5.87
C LYS A 83 0.33 21.23 -5.30
N ASN A 84 0.32 20.21 -6.14
CA ASN A 84 0.19 18.82 -5.70
C ASN A 84 1.50 18.26 -5.13
N TYR A 85 2.65 18.77 -5.58
CA TYR A 85 3.97 18.38 -5.12
C TYR A 85 4.23 18.88 -3.70
N TRP A 86 3.80 20.10 -3.35
CA TRP A 86 3.86 20.58 -1.96
C TRP A 86 3.00 19.74 -1.02
N LYS A 87 1.79 19.36 -1.42
CA LYS A 87 0.95 18.43 -0.64
C LYS A 87 1.63 17.08 -0.45
N LYS A 88 2.28 16.57 -1.51
CA LYS A 88 3.07 15.35 -1.46
C LYS A 88 4.23 15.49 -0.47
N LEU A 89 5.06 16.52 -0.58
CA LEU A 89 6.17 16.79 0.34
C LEU A 89 5.70 16.92 1.78
N PHE A 90 4.59 17.62 2.02
CA PHE A 90 3.98 17.75 3.34
C PHE A 90 3.54 16.39 3.91
N LEU A 91 2.94 15.52 3.10
CA LEU A 91 2.59 14.15 3.52
C LEU A 91 3.83 13.30 3.82
N ILE A 92 4.91 13.44 3.03
CA ILE A 92 6.18 12.75 3.29
C ILE A 92 6.77 13.24 4.62
N PHE A 93 6.82 14.55 4.84
CA PHE A 93 7.31 15.16 6.08
C PHE A 93 6.48 14.70 7.29
N LEU A 94 5.15 14.79 7.21
CA LEU A 94 4.26 14.35 8.28
C LEU A 94 4.41 12.85 8.56
N GLY A 95 4.56 12.04 7.51
CA GLY A 95 4.86 10.62 7.63
C GLY A 95 6.17 10.37 8.37
N ALA A 96 7.23 11.10 8.01
CA ALA A 96 8.54 10.98 8.66
C ALA A 96 8.51 11.45 10.12
N LEU A 97 7.72 12.48 10.44
CA LEU A 97 7.52 12.98 11.79
C LEU A 97 6.83 11.94 12.68
N ILE A 98 5.66 11.45 12.25
CA ILE A 98 4.89 10.47 13.00
C ILE A 98 5.67 9.16 13.15
N PHE A 99 6.38 8.72 12.11
CA PHE A 99 7.24 7.55 12.15
C PHE A 99 8.36 7.70 13.20
N ASN A 100 9.08 8.82 13.20
CA ASN A 100 10.14 9.06 14.18
C ASN A 100 9.60 9.18 15.61
N LEU A 101 8.47 9.85 15.81
CA LEU A 101 7.82 9.93 17.13
C LEU A 101 7.42 8.53 17.62
N GLY A 102 6.85 7.70 16.74
CA GLY A 102 6.53 6.31 17.07
C GLY A 102 7.75 5.52 17.56
N ILE A 103 8.89 5.69 16.90
CA ILE A 103 10.14 5.02 17.28
C ILE A 103 10.72 5.60 18.58
N GLN A 104 10.92 6.92 18.65
CA GLN A 104 11.68 7.55 19.75
C GLN A 104 10.88 7.62 21.05
N VAL A 105 9.56 7.79 20.97
CA VAL A 105 8.70 7.93 22.15
C VAL A 105 8.25 6.57 22.67
N PHE A 106 7.91 5.63 21.79
CA PHE A 106 7.29 4.37 22.21
C PHE A 106 8.16 3.16 21.93
N LEU A 107 8.62 2.98 20.70
CA LEU A 107 9.29 1.74 20.30
C LEU A 107 10.66 1.56 20.97
N SER A 108 11.39 2.65 21.23
CA SER A 108 12.67 2.63 21.98
C SER A 108 12.54 2.10 23.42
N ARG A 109 11.33 2.18 23.99
CA ARG A 109 10.98 1.67 25.32
C ARG A 109 10.32 0.29 25.27
N SER A 110 10.07 -0.23 24.08
CA SER A 110 9.64 -1.61 23.88
C SER A 110 10.88 -2.46 23.60
N GLU A 111 10.99 -3.64 24.21
CA GLU A 111 12.11 -4.56 23.97
C GLU A 111 12.04 -5.19 22.57
N THR A 112 11.88 -4.40 21.50
CA THR A 112 11.72 -4.93 20.15
C THR A 112 13.06 -4.99 19.43
N ILE A 113 13.23 -6.01 18.60
CA ILE A 113 14.38 -6.15 17.71
C ILE A 113 13.99 -5.59 16.34
N PRO A 114 14.71 -4.58 15.84
CA PRO A 114 14.48 -4.06 14.50
C PRO A 114 14.68 -5.15 13.45
N SER A 115 13.70 -5.30 12.54
CA SER A 115 13.75 -6.26 11.44
C SER A 115 13.99 -5.56 10.09
N GLY A 116 14.55 -6.29 9.13
CA GLY A 116 14.95 -5.73 7.84
C GLY A 116 16.25 -4.95 7.93
N LEU A 117 16.40 -3.90 7.12
CA LEU A 117 17.61 -3.10 7.10
C LEU A 117 17.84 -2.25 8.36
N THR A 118 16.79 -1.98 9.13
CA THR A 118 16.93 -1.37 10.45
C THR A 118 17.67 -2.31 11.41
N GLY A 119 17.50 -3.62 11.27
CA GLY A 119 18.25 -4.64 12.02
C GLY A 119 19.75 -4.57 11.73
N VAL A 120 20.15 -4.39 10.47
CA VAL A 120 21.57 -4.22 10.09
C VAL A 120 22.17 -3.00 10.76
N ALA A 121 21.49 -1.85 10.70
CA ALA A 121 21.95 -0.63 11.36
C ALA A 121 22.05 -0.81 12.88
N SER A 122 21.07 -1.48 13.49
CA SER A 122 21.02 -1.72 14.93
C SER A 122 22.10 -2.67 15.41
N LEU A 123 22.43 -3.71 14.62
CA LEU A 123 23.56 -4.60 14.93
C LEU A 123 24.87 -3.83 14.97
N LEU A 124 25.10 -2.91 14.02
CA LEU A 124 26.32 -2.09 14.03
C LEU A 124 26.41 -1.22 15.29
N GLN A 125 25.29 -0.64 15.73
CA GLN A 125 25.23 0.15 16.96
C GLN A 125 25.44 -0.67 18.22
N PHE A 126 25.01 -1.93 18.19
CA PHE A 126 25.28 -2.86 19.27
C PHE A 126 26.77 -3.20 19.33
N SER A 127 27.41 -3.46 18.20
CA SER A 127 28.84 -3.76 18.13
C SER A 127 29.73 -2.55 18.43
N VAL A 128 29.29 -1.34 18.07
CA VAL A 128 30.04 -0.08 18.26
C VAL A 128 29.11 0.94 18.93
N PRO A 129 29.02 0.98 20.28
CA PRO A 129 28.07 1.80 21.02
C PRO A 129 28.17 3.31 20.75
N GLU A 130 29.35 3.80 20.36
CA GLU A 130 29.59 5.20 19.96
C GLU A 130 28.76 5.60 18.74
N THR A 131 28.27 4.61 17.97
CA THR A 131 27.49 4.86 16.77
C THR A 131 25.98 5.02 17.01
N LYS A 132 25.52 4.91 18.27
CA LYS A 132 24.10 5.08 18.66
C LYS A 132 23.45 6.38 18.14
N PRO A 133 24.09 7.57 18.22
CA PRO A 133 23.49 8.82 17.71
C PRO A 133 23.34 8.85 16.19
N TYR A 134 24.09 8.03 15.45
CA TYR A 134 24.17 8.06 13.99
C TYR A 134 23.24 7.05 13.29
N PHE A 135 22.21 6.54 13.98
CA PHE A 135 21.29 5.51 13.45
C PHE A 135 20.76 5.86 12.06
N ALA A 136 20.22 7.06 11.89
CA ALA A 136 19.57 7.47 10.64
C ALA A 136 20.55 7.52 9.46
N ILE A 137 21.81 7.90 9.72
CA ILE A 137 22.88 7.96 8.70
C ILE A 137 23.32 6.54 8.33
N ILE A 138 23.52 5.66 9.32
CA ILE A 138 23.86 4.25 9.08
C ILE A 138 22.73 3.56 8.30
N TYR A 139 21.48 3.80 8.69
CA TYR A 139 20.32 3.28 7.98
C TYR A 139 20.27 3.81 6.54
N PHE A 140 20.59 5.09 6.31
CA PHE A 140 20.69 5.64 4.96
C PHE A 140 21.78 4.95 4.14
N ALA A 141 22.97 4.76 4.71
CA ALA A 141 24.09 4.11 4.05
C ALA A 141 23.80 2.65 3.68
N THR A 142 23.21 1.87 4.60
CA THR A 142 22.84 0.46 4.34
C THR A 142 21.75 0.31 3.27
N ASN A 143 21.01 1.37 2.98
CA ASN A 143 20.01 1.41 1.91
C ASN A 143 20.58 1.67 0.51
N ILE A 144 21.76 2.28 0.40
CA ILE A 144 22.38 2.60 -0.90
C ILE A 144 22.47 1.36 -1.81
N PRO A 145 22.94 0.18 -1.35
CA PRO A 145 22.95 -1.03 -2.17
C PRO A 145 21.56 -1.45 -2.67
N LEU A 146 20.52 -1.35 -1.83
CA LEU A 146 19.16 -1.66 -2.27
C LEU A 146 18.65 -0.69 -3.32
N PHE A 147 18.93 0.61 -3.17
CA PHE A 147 18.59 1.59 -4.19
C PHE A 147 19.26 1.24 -5.51
N LEU A 148 20.55 0.90 -5.51
CA LEU A 148 21.25 0.51 -6.74
C LEU A 148 20.63 -0.73 -7.40
N ILE A 149 20.32 -1.78 -6.63
CA ILE A 149 19.72 -3.02 -7.13
C ILE A 149 18.31 -2.77 -7.69
N PHE A 150 17.46 -2.06 -6.94
CA PHE A 150 16.07 -1.84 -7.30
C PHE A 150 15.85 -0.66 -8.23
N TRP A 151 16.87 0.19 -8.45
CA TRP A 151 16.80 1.27 -9.43
C TRP A 151 16.39 0.73 -10.80
N ARG A 152 17.01 -0.36 -11.25
CA ARG A 152 16.69 -0.96 -12.56
C ARG A 152 15.39 -1.77 -12.55
N LYS A 153 14.96 -2.29 -11.39
CA LYS A 153 13.77 -3.16 -11.27
C LYS A 153 12.46 -2.40 -11.09
N ILE A 154 12.49 -1.24 -10.45
CA ILE A 154 11.31 -0.42 -10.20
C ILE A 154 11.14 0.59 -11.35
N GLN A 155 10.04 0.45 -12.08
CA GLN A 155 9.71 1.33 -13.20
C GLN A 155 9.32 2.74 -12.73
N LYS A 156 8.55 2.86 -11.64
CA LYS A 156 8.15 4.15 -11.06
C LYS A 156 9.31 4.84 -10.34
N LYS A 157 10.09 5.67 -11.04
CA LYS A 157 11.19 6.44 -10.44
C LYS A 157 10.71 7.42 -9.36
N ASN A 158 9.50 7.97 -9.52
CA ASN A 158 8.86 8.83 -8.52
C ASN A 158 8.75 8.15 -7.15
N PHE A 159 8.64 6.82 -7.10
CA PHE A 159 8.65 6.07 -5.85
C PHE A 159 10.00 6.18 -5.16
N LEU A 160 11.08 5.85 -5.87
CA LEU A 160 12.44 5.90 -5.35
C LEU A 160 12.82 7.31 -4.89
N TYR A 161 12.47 8.35 -5.66
CA TYR A 161 12.70 9.73 -5.24
C TYR A 161 11.94 10.11 -3.97
N SER A 162 10.68 9.68 -3.82
CA SER A 162 9.88 9.98 -2.63
C SER A 162 10.41 9.24 -1.39
N THR A 163 10.89 8.01 -1.57
CA THR A 163 11.59 7.26 -0.52
C THR A 163 12.88 7.97 -0.08
N LEU A 164 13.69 8.47 -1.01
CA LEU A 164 14.90 9.24 -0.65
C LEU A 164 14.56 10.52 0.13
N ILE A 165 13.55 11.27 -0.32
CA ILE A 165 13.09 12.47 0.39
C ILE A 165 12.59 12.12 1.80
N PHE A 166 11.84 11.02 1.95
CA PHE A 166 11.42 10.53 3.26
C PHE A 166 12.62 10.28 4.17
N MET A 167 13.65 9.57 3.68
CA MET A 167 14.82 9.25 4.48
C MET A 167 15.61 10.51 4.87
N VAL A 168 15.68 11.52 4.00
CA VAL A 168 16.28 12.82 4.35
C VAL A 168 15.48 13.52 5.44
N PHE A 169 14.15 13.61 5.31
CA PHE A 169 13.31 14.16 6.38
C PHE A 169 13.42 13.34 7.67
N GLN A 170 13.53 12.01 7.56
CA GLN A 170 13.71 11.14 8.71
C GLN A 170 15.02 11.47 9.44
N ILE A 171 16.13 11.69 8.73
CA ILE A 171 17.41 12.12 9.32
C ILE A 171 17.27 13.48 10.01
N LEU A 172 16.70 14.47 9.32
CA LEU A 172 16.55 15.83 9.86
C LEU A 172 15.67 15.87 11.12
N ILE A 173 14.55 15.16 11.09
CA ILE A 173 13.63 15.05 12.22
C ILE A 173 14.30 14.28 13.35
N ASN A 174 15.00 13.18 13.06
CA ASN A 174 15.69 12.40 14.07
C ASN A 174 16.75 13.26 14.79
N PHE A 175 17.55 14.01 14.03
CA PHE A 175 18.51 14.95 14.59
C PHE A 175 17.86 15.97 15.53
N GLY A 176 16.71 16.52 15.14
CA GLY A 176 15.96 17.45 16.00
C GLY A 176 15.41 16.79 17.28
N LEU A 177 14.94 15.54 17.19
CA LEU A 177 14.39 14.81 18.34
C LEU A 177 15.45 14.29 19.31
N THR A 178 16.68 14.06 18.85
CA THR A 178 17.81 13.61 19.68
C THR A 178 18.65 14.74 20.26
N LEU A 179 18.28 16.01 20.02
CA LEU A 179 18.88 17.13 20.73
C LEU A 179 18.60 16.99 22.23
N PRO A 180 19.60 17.12 23.13
CA PRO A 180 19.43 16.85 24.56
C PRO A 180 18.28 17.63 25.22
N GLN A 181 18.03 18.87 24.77
CA GLN A 181 16.95 19.71 25.27
C GLN A 181 15.58 19.16 24.85
N VAL A 182 15.47 18.69 23.60
CA VAL A 182 14.23 18.14 23.03
C VAL A 182 13.95 16.76 23.60
N GLU A 183 14.98 15.92 23.70
CA GLU A 183 14.89 14.61 24.33
C GLU A 183 14.41 14.75 25.77
N LYS A 184 15.04 15.61 26.58
CA LYS A 184 14.57 15.88 27.96
C LYS A 184 13.12 16.36 28.01
N PHE A 185 12.73 17.27 27.12
CA PHE A 185 11.36 17.75 27.01
C PHE A 185 10.38 16.61 26.71
N ILE A 186 10.68 15.77 25.71
CA ILE A 186 9.86 14.61 25.36
C ILE A 186 9.76 13.65 26.55
N HIS A 187 10.88 13.37 27.21
CA HIS A 187 10.91 12.49 28.38
C HIS A 187 10.16 13.06 29.59
N THR A 188 10.01 14.38 29.70
CA THR A 188 9.29 15.01 30.81
C THR A 188 7.81 15.17 30.52
N VAL A 189 7.45 15.62 29.31
CA VAL A 189 6.06 15.94 28.92
C VAL A 189 5.32 14.72 28.41
N ILE A 190 5.99 13.84 27.68
CA ILE A 190 5.43 12.64 27.05
C ILE A 190 5.96 11.40 27.78
N ASN A 191 5.89 11.41 29.10
CA ASN A 191 6.22 10.25 29.94
C ASN A 191 4.96 9.45 30.25
N PHE A 192 4.28 8.95 29.20
CA PHE A 192 3.10 8.10 29.40
C PHE A 192 3.46 6.83 30.21
N VAL A 193 4.74 6.41 30.15
CA VAL A 193 5.29 5.27 30.89
C VAL A 193 6.80 5.50 31.10
N SER A 194 7.23 5.87 32.31
CA SER A 194 8.65 5.96 32.65
C SER A 194 9.24 4.56 32.82
N PHE A 195 10.11 4.15 31.91
CA PHE A 195 10.86 2.89 31.98
C PHE A 195 12.34 3.19 32.28
N ASP A 196 12.85 2.65 33.39
CA ASP A 196 14.27 2.72 33.74
C ASP A 196 14.88 1.32 33.65
N TRP A 197 15.76 1.11 32.67
CA TRP A 197 16.48 -0.15 32.45
C TRP A 197 17.43 -0.53 33.59
N THR A 198 17.72 0.40 34.50
CA THR A 198 18.66 0.20 35.61
C THR A 198 18.01 -0.20 36.92
N SER A 199 16.67 -0.15 37.01
CA SER A 199 15.93 -0.58 38.19
C SER A 199 15.82 -2.11 38.23
N THR A 200 16.41 -2.73 39.24
CA THR A 200 16.45 -4.19 39.50
C THR A 200 15.09 -4.84 39.76
N LYS A 201 13.97 -4.08 39.72
CA LYS A 201 12.60 -4.59 39.84
C LYS A 201 11.90 -4.75 38.48
N ALA A 202 12.65 -5.14 37.45
CA ALA A 202 12.19 -5.19 36.07
C ALA A 202 11.25 -6.38 35.71
N TYR A 203 10.63 -7.06 36.68
CA TYR A 203 9.84 -8.29 36.40
C TYR A 203 8.51 -8.39 37.17
N GLU A 204 7.94 -7.27 37.62
CA GLU A 204 6.56 -7.27 38.12
C GLU A 204 5.55 -7.26 36.96
N MET A 205 4.38 -7.87 37.12
CA MET A 205 3.31 -8.03 36.11
C MET A 205 2.89 -6.71 35.41
N ASN A 206 3.12 -5.56 36.05
CA ASN A 206 2.94 -4.24 35.46
C ASN A 206 3.92 -3.95 34.31
N LEU A 207 5.16 -4.45 34.34
CA LEU A 207 6.18 -4.10 33.35
C LEU A 207 5.95 -4.76 31.99
N THR A 208 5.54 -6.03 31.98
CA THR A 208 5.18 -6.74 30.76
C THR A 208 4.05 -6.01 30.02
N PHE A 209 3.02 -5.58 30.75
CA PHE A 209 1.93 -4.80 30.18
C PHE A 209 2.43 -3.48 29.58
N LEU A 210 3.29 -2.75 30.30
CA LEU A 210 3.86 -1.48 29.85
C LEU A 210 4.72 -1.62 28.58
N ILE A 211 5.56 -2.67 28.49
CA ILE A 211 6.36 -2.96 27.30
C ILE A 211 5.46 -3.26 26.10
N LEU A 212 4.42 -4.07 26.28
CA LEU A 212 3.48 -4.43 25.22
C LEU A 212 2.60 -3.24 24.81
N LEU A 213 2.23 -2.37 25.74
CA LEU A 213 1.49 -1.14 25.48
C LEU A 213 2.33 -0.18 24.64
N ASN A 214 3.58 0.09 25.04
CA ASN A 214 4.52 0.90 24.26
C ASN A 214 4.77 0.29 22.88
N CYS A 215 4.95 -1.03 22.79
CA CYS A 215 5.08 -1.74 21.52
C CYS A 215 3.86 -1.50 20.62
N THR A 216 2.66 -1.65 21.15
CA THR A 216 1.41 -1.49 20.40
C THR A 216 1.21 -0.07 19.90
N ILE A 217 1.37 0.93 20.78
CA ILE A 217 1.24 2.34 20.41
C ILE A 217 2.32 2.74 19.39
N GLY A 218 3.57 2.34 19.64
CA GLY A 218 4.68 2.58 18.72
C GLY A 218 4.45 1.95 17.34
N ALA A 219 3.98 0.70 17.30
CA ALA A 219 3.62 0.00 16.06
C ALA A 219 2.54 0.75 15.26
N ILE A 220 1.50 1.26 15.93
CA ILE A 220 0.43 2.03 15.27
C ILE A 220 0.98 3.34 14.71
N PHE A 221 1.76 4.10 15.46
CA PHE A 221 2.39 5.34 14.99
C PHE A 221 3.30 5.08 13.79
N VAL A 222 4.18 4.08 13.89
CA VAL A 222 5.05 3.66 12.79
C VAL A 222 4.23 3.30 11.55
N ALA A 223 3.15 2.53 11.70
CA ALA A 223 2.27 2.15 10.60
C ALA A 223 1.50 3.32 9.98
N ILE A 224 1.11 4.32 10.77
CA ILE A 224 0.53 5.57 10.27
C ILE A 224 1.56 6.33 9.42
N GLY A 225 2.79 6.48 9.94
CA GLY A 225 3.89 7.12 9.22
C GLY A 225 4.20 6.42 7.89
N ILE A 226 4.32 5.09 7.92
CA ILE A 226 4.46 4.23 6.73
C ILE A 226 3.28 4.48 5.77
N SER A 227 2.03 4.40 6.23
CA SER A 227 0.86 4.56 5.37
C SER A 227 0.76 5.93 4.71
N LEU A 228 1.22 7.00 5.36
CA LEU A 228 1.30 8.34 4.78
C LEU A 228 2.33 8.42 3.66
N ILE A 229 3.51 7.83 3.82
CA ILE A 229 4.52 7.81 2.76
C ILE A 229 4.08 6.93 1.58
N TRP A 230 3.40 5.81 1.82
CA TRP A 230 2.79 5.00 0.75
C TRP A 230 1.73 5.78 -0.03
N LYS A 231 0.91 6.60 0.65
CA LYS A 231 -0.06 7.52 0.00
C LYS A 231 0.63 8.62 -0.80
N ALA A 232 1.78 9.11 -0.33
CA ALA A 232 2.63 10.02 -1.09
C ALA A 232 3.40 9.31 -2.22
N GLY A 233 3.26 8.00 -2.36
CA GLY A 233 3.89 7.22 -3.41
C GLY A 233 5.38 6.97 -3.18
N GLY A 234 5.85 6.89 -1.93
CA GLY A 234 7.19 6.42 -1.55
C GLY A 234 7.11 5.28 -0.53
N SER A 235 8.23 4.99 0.12
CA SER A 235 8.31 4.09 1.29
C SER A 235 9.26 4.61 2.36
N THR A 236 9.42 3.88 3.46
CA THR A 236 10.41 4.21 4.50
C THR A 236 11.85 3.84 4.14
N GLY A 237 12.03 3.21 2.97
CA GLY A 237 13.28 2.57 2.58
C GLY A 237 13.34 1.13 3.09
N GLY A 238 14.54 0.59 3.18
CA GLY A 238 14.80 -0.72 3.71
C GLY A 238 14.09 -1.85 2.97
N THR A 239 13.55 -2.79 3.74
CA THR A 239 12.73 -3.90 3.23
C THR A 239 11.46 -3.42 2.52
N ASP A 240 10.97 -2.19 2.76
CA ASP A 240 9.80 -1.68 2.05
C ASP A 240 10.03 -1.51 0.54
N ILE A 241 11.28 -1.33 0.09
CA ILE A 241 11.62 -1.31 -1.34
C ILE A 241 11.34 -2.68 -1.97
N ILE A 242 11.67 -3.75 -1.23
CA ILE A 242 11.40 -5.13 -1.62
C ILE A 242 9.89 -5.37 -1.59
N VAL A 243 9.21 -4.96 -0.52
CA VAL A 243 7.74 -5.05 -0.40
C VAL A 243 7.06 -4.36 -1.58
N TYR A 244 7.50 -3.16 -1.98
CA TYR A 244 6.96 -2.47 -3.14
C TYR A 244 7.11 -3.28 -4.43
N TYR A 245 8.28 -3.85 -4.67
CA TYR A 245 8.52 -4.68 -5.86
C TYR A 245 7.59 -5.91 -5.90
N TYR A 246 7.45 -6.64 -4.80
CA TYR A 246 6.59 -7.82 -4.75
C TYR A 246 5.10 -7.46 -4.81
N THR A 247 4.67 -6.41 -4.10
CA THR A 247 3.25 -6.00 -4.08
C THR A 247 2.79 -5.51 -5.45
N THR A 248 3.63 -4.79 -6.19
CA THR A 248 3.35 -4.38 -7.57
C THR A 248 3.36 -5.55 -8.55
N LYS A 249 4.34 -6.46 -8.42
CA LYS A 249 4.43 -7.64 -9.31
C LYS A 249 3.25 -8.61 -9.12
N TYR A 250 2.86 -8.88 -7.88
CA TYR A 250 1.84 -9.89 -7.55
C TYR A 250 0.46 -9.32 -7.23
N LYS A 251 0.33 -7.98 -7.16
CA LYS A 251 -0.94 -7.26 -6.87
C LYS A 251 -1.60 -7.72 -5.56
N LYS A 252 -0.77 -7.98 -4.53
CA LYS A 252 -1.19 -8.44 -3.19
C LYS A 252 -1.14 -7.30 -2.18
N SER A 253 -1.87 -7.46 -1.07
CA SER A 253 -1.93 -6.43 -0.01
C SER A 253 -0.55 -6.09 0.53
N ILE A 254 -0.31 -4.80 0.71
CA ILE A 254 1.00 -4.28 1.13
C ILE A 254 1.33 -4.75 2.55
N GLY A 255 0.36 -4.70 3.47
CA GLY A 255 0.56 -5.16 4.84
C GLY A 255 0.92 -6.64 4.92
N ASN A 256 0.27 -7.52 4.15
CA ASN A 256 0.58 -8.96 4.21
C ASN A 256 1.97 -9.28 3.65
N ILE A 257 2.36 -8.64 2.55
CA ILE A 257 3.72 -8.81 2.01
C ILE A 257 4.76 -8.21 2.95
N SER A 258 4.46 -7.06 3.57
CA SER A 258 5.31 -6.44 4.59
C SER A 258 5.52 -7.37 5.80
N VAL A 259 4.44 -7.96 6.34
CA VAL A 259 4.52 -8.94 7.44
C VAL A 259 5.38 -10.13 7.04
N LEU A 260 5.17 -10.70 5.84
CA LEU A 260 5.96 -11.84 5.39
C LEU A 260 7.47 -11.51 5.31
N VAL A 261 7.82 -10.41 4.66
CA VAL A 261 9.22 -9.98 4.51
C VAL A 261 9.85 -9.68 5.88
N ASN A 262 9.12 -8.98 6.75
CA ASN A 262 9.63 -8.57 8.06
C ASN A 262 9.65 -9.72 9.08
N ILE A 263 8.79 -10.74 8.97
CA ILE A 263 8.90 -11.98 9.77
C ILE A 263 10.16 -12.74 9.38
N ILE A 264 10.40 -12.96 8.07
CA ILE A 264 11.59 -13.66 7.60
C ILE A 264 12.84 -12.94 8.10
N SER A 265 12.87 -11.61 7.95
CA SER A 265 14.00 -10.83 8.45
C SER A 265 14.07 -10.82 9.97
N GLY A 266 12.93 -10.76 10.66
CA GLY A 266 12.84 -10.75 12.12
C GLY A 266 13.40 -12.04 12.72
N ILE A 267 13.11 -13.20 12.14
CA ILE A 267 13.68 -14.49 12.56
C ILE A 267 15.21 -14.46 12.46
N ILE A 268 15.76 -13.91 11.37
CA ILE A 268 17.21 -13.78 11.18
C ILE A 268 17.83 -12.91 12.28
N PHE A 269 17.27 -11.71 12.51
CA PHE A 269 17.82 -10.78 13.51
C PHE A 269 17.63 -11.28 14.94
N VAL A 270 16.46 -11.80 15.29
CA VAL A 270 16.20 -12.44 16.58
C VAL A 270 17.22 -13.53 16.86
N THR A 271 17.52 -14.38 15.87
CA THR A 271 18.51 -15.44 16.02
C THR A 271 19.90 -14.85 16.31
N ILE A 272 20.35 -13.86 15.54
CA ILE A 272 21.64 -13.20 15.75
C ILE A 272 21.70 -12.53 17.14
N PHE A 273 20.67 -11.78 17.51
CA PHE A 273 20.59 -11.10 18.80
C PHE A 273 20.50 -12.07 19.98
N ASN A 274 19.88 -13.24 19.81
CA ASN A 274 19.90 -14.29 20.83
C ASN A 274 21.29 -14.83 21.10
N PHE A 275 22.16 -14.92 20.08
CA PHE A 275 23.57 -15.26 20.26
C PHE A 275 24.38 -14.12 20.92
N LEU A 276 24.09 -12.86 20.57
CA LEU A 276 24.84 -11.70 21.07
C LEU A 276 24.42 -11.23 22.48
N ARG A 277 23.12 -11.28 22.78
CA ARG A 277 22.50 -10.88 24.04
C ARG A 277 21.42 -11.91 24.38
N PRO A 278 21.79 -13.11 24.86
CA PRO A 278 20.83 -14.12 25.27
C PRO A 278 19.92 -13.55 26.38
N ASN A 279 18.66 -14.00 26.41
CA ASN A 279 17.75 -13.63 27.49
C ASN A 279 18.28 -14.25 28.79
N VAL A 280 18.68 -13.40 29.73
CA VAL A 280 19.27 -13.83 31.01
C VAL A 280 18.13 -14.03 32.01
N THR A 281 18.02 -15.24 32.55
CA THR A 281 17.21 -15.52 33.73
C THR A 281 18.04 -15.21 34.96
N GLN A 282 17.66 -14.19 35.72
CA GLN A 282 18.23 -14.03 37.06
C GLN A 282 17.73 -15.19 37.94
N GLY A 283 18.54 -16.22 38.11
CA GLY A 283 18.41 -17.22 39.18
C GLY A 283 17.28 -18.28 39.11
N GLU A 284 16.22 -18.11 38.31
CA GLU A 284 15.05 -19.01 38.38
C GLU A 284 15.07 -20.20 37.40
N TYR A 285 15.82 -20.14 36.30
CA TYR A 285 15.82 -21.21 35.29
C TYR A 285 17.23 -21.62 34.87
N PRO A 286 17.56 -22.92 34.85
CA PRO A 286 18.87 -23.44 34.46
C PRO A 286 19.15 -23.38 32.94
N TYR A 287 18.23 -22.83 32.14
CA TYR A 287 18.35 -22.73 30.69
C TYR A 287 18.03 -21.31 30.20
N PRO A 288 18.72 -20.82 29.14
CA PRO A 288 18.41 -19.53 28.54
C PRO A 288 17.02 -19.56 27.90
N ILE A 289 16.21 -18.52 28.15
CA ILE A 289 14.89 -18.38 27.53
C ILE A 289 15.09 -18.08 26.04
N VAL A 290 14.82 -19.07 25.18
CA VAL A 290 14.96 -18.93 23.73
C VAL A 290 13.90 -17.98 23.14
N PHE A 291 12.71 -17.94 23.74
CA PHE A 291 11.60 -17.10 23.34
C PHE A 291 10.99 -16.38 24.56
N GLY A 292 11.33 -15.11 24.71
CA GLY A 292 10.87 -14.25 25.79
C GLY A 292 10.05 -13.06 25.30
N LEU A 293 9.93 -12.05 26.15
CA LEU A 293 9.14 -10.83 25.89
C LEU A 293 9.68 -10.04 24.69
N ARG A 294 10.99 -10.04 24.50
CA ARG A 294 11.65 -9.39 23.35
C ARG A 294 11.23 -9.99 22.01
N GLU A 295 11.25 -11.31 21.90
CA GLU A 295 10.86 -12.02 20.68
C GLU A 295 9.36 -11.86 20.42
N PHE A 296 8.54 -12.03 21.47
CA PHE A 296 7.10 -11.84 21.37
C PHE A 296 6.73 -10.41 20.95
N SER A 297 7.28 -9.39 21.62
CA SER A 297 7.01 -7.99 21.29
C SER A 297 7.48 -7.62 19.88
N THR A 298 8.57 -8.22 19.38
CA THR A 298 9.05 -8.02 18.01
C THR A 298 8.05 -8.55 16.97
N PHE A 299 7.56 -9.77 17.14
CA PHE A 299 6.57 -10.33 16.21
C PHE A 299 5.20 -9.64 16.34
N LEU A 300 4.82 -9.25 17.55
CA LEU A 300 3.63 -8.45 17.80
C LEU A 300 3.70 -7.10 17.06
N TYR A 301 4.84 -6.40 17.18
CA TYR A 301 5.10 -5.16 16.45
C TYR A 301 4.94 -5.35 14.93
N ILE A 302 5.59 -6.37 14.35
CA ILE A 302 5.51 -6.65 12.90
C ILE A 302 4.05 -6.90 12.49
N PHE A 303 3.30 -7.69 13.27
CA PHE A 303 1.91 -7.99 12.98
C PHE A 303 1.01 -6.75 13.04
N ILE A 304 1.12 -5.95 14.12
CA ILE A 304 0.32 -4.73 14.30
C ILE A 304 0.61 -3.74 13.18
N VAL A 305 1.88 -3.55 12.80
CA VAL A 305 2.26 -2.67 11.68
C VAL A 305 1.58 -3.13 10.39
N GLY A 306 1.67 -4.43 10.08
CA GLY A 306 1.05 -5.01 8.89
C GLY A 306 -0.46 -4.84 8.81
N GLN A 307 -1.18 -5.15 9.89
CA GLN A 307 -2.64 -5.00 9.93
C GLN A 307 -3.05 -3.53 9.84
N THR A 308 -2.33 -2.64 10.52
CA THR A 308 -2.60 -1.20 10.47
C THR A 308 -2.37 -0.64 9.06
N ILE A 309 -1.31 -1.06 8.36
CA ILE A 309 -1.10 -0.70 6.94
C ILE A 309 -2.24 -1.20 6.05
N ASN A 310 -2.72 -2.43 6.25
CA ASN A 310 -3.85 -2.97 5.49
C ASN A 310 -5.14 -2.16 5.68
N ILE A 311 -5.35 -1.61 6.87
CA ILE A 311 -6.50 -0.74 7.18
C ILE A 311 -6.32 0.64 6.55
N LEU A 312 -5.15 1.25 6.71
CA LEU A 312 -4.90 2.65 6.33
C LEU A 312 -4.60 2.85 4.83
N TYR A 313 -4.04 1.83 4.17
CA TYR A 313 -3.68 1.86 2.76
C TYR A 313 -3.99 0.53 2.03
N PRO A 314 -5.28 0.17 1.86
CA PRO A 314 -5.72 -1.05 1.19
C PRO A 314 -5.59 -0.99 -0.35
N LYS A 315 -4.39 -0.73 -0.88
CA LYS A 315 -4.12 -0.44 -2.30
C LYS A 315 -4.73 -1.44 -3.29
N TYR A 316 -4.61 -2.73 -3.00
CA TYR A 316 -5.06 -3.82 -3.88
C TYR A 316 -6.37 -4.48 -3.44
N LYS A 317 -7.05 -3.90 -2.43
CA LYS A 317 -8.38 -4.39 -2.02
C LYS A 317 -9.41 -4.00 -3.08
N LYS A 318 -10.28 -4.94 -3.46
CA LYS A 318 -11.26 -4.77 -4.52
C LYS A 318 -12.67 -4.74 -3.96
N VAL A 319 -13.55 -4.00 -4.62
CA VAL A 319 -14.99 -3.96 -4.33
C VAL A 319 -15.80 -4.07 -5.61
N THR A 320 -16.90 -4.79 -5.53
CA THR A 320 -17.94 -4.78 -6.56
C THR A 320 -18.92 -3.67 -6.22
N LEU A 321 -19.11 -2.74 -7.16
CA LEU A 321 -20.14 -1.72 -7.09
C LEU A 321 -21.35 -2.18 -7.88
N LEU A 322 -22.50 -2.21 -7.20
CA LEU A 322 -23.82 -2.32 -7.80
C LEU A 322 -24.42 -0.92 -7.82
N ILE A 323 -24.65 -0.38 -9.01
CA ILE A 323 -25.12 0.97 -9.25
C ILE A 323 -26.51 0.87 -9.88
N ILE A 324 -27.53 1.41 -9.21
CA ILE A 324 -28.89 1.56 -9.74
C ILE A 324 -29.10 3.06 -9.98
N PRO A 325 -28.94 3.51 -11.24
CA PRO A 325 -29.18 4.90 -11.59
C PRO A 325 -30.69 5.22 -11.64
N SER A 326 -31.02 6.47 -11.36
CA SER A 326 -32.32 7.03 -11.72
C SER A 326 -32.43 7.27 -13.22
N ASP A 327 -31.31 7.62 -13.87
CA ASP A 327 -31.20 7.75 -15.32
C ASP A 327 -29.91 7.07 -15.82
N ILE A 328 -30.09 5.97 -16.56
CA ILE A 328 -29.00 5.16 -17.09
C ILE A 328 -28.11 5.94 -18.08
N HIS A 329 -28.68 6.89 -18.84
CA HIS A 329 -27.94 7.65 -19.85
C HIS A 329 -26.87 8.53 -19.21
N LYS A 330 -27.16 9.12 -18.03
CA LYS A 330 -26.19 9.96 -17.30
C LYS A 330 -24.97 9.18 -16.84
N VAL A 331 -25.17 7.98 -16.31
CA VAL A 331 -24.07 7.14 -15.83
C VAL A 331 -23.23 6.60 -16.98
N ILE A 332 -23.86 6.16 -18.08
CA ILE A 332 -23.11 5.69 -19.27
C ILE A 332 -22.34 6.85 -19.92
N ALA A 333 -22.97 8.02 -20.08
CA ALA A 333 -22.29 9.20 -20.59
C ALA A 333 -21.09 9.57 -19.72
N TYR A 334 -21.24 9.52 -18.39
CA TYR A 334 -20.12 9.74 -17.47
C TYR A 334 -18.99 8.70 -17.66
N PHE A 335 -19.31 7.41 -17.80
CA PHE A 335 -18.31 6.37 -18.05
C PHE A 335 -17.55 6.59 -19.37
N ARG A 336 -18.23 7.05 -20.42
CA ARG A 336 -17.59 7.43 -21.70
C ARG A 336 -16.66 8.62 -21.53
N LEU A 337 -17.12 9.69 -20.87
CA LEU A 337 -16.34 10.91 -20.64
C LEU A 337 -15.02 10.65 -19.90
N ILE A 338 -15.03 9.70 -18.97
CA ILE A 338 -13.82 9.36 -18.18
C ILE A 338 -12.97 8.25 -18.81
N ASN A 339 -13.35 7.73 -19.99
CA ASN A 339 -12.77 6.53 -20.59
C ASN A 339 -12.66 5.40 -19.57
N TYR A 340 -13.78 5.04 -18.95
CA TYR A 340 -13.81 4.07 -17.85
C TYR A 340 -13.16 2.75 -18.27
N TRP A 341 -12.11 2.34 -17.53
CA TRP A 341 -11.20 1.26 -17.94
C TRP A 341 -11.51 -0.10 -17.30
N HIS A 342 -12.38 -0.13 -16.29
CA HIS A 342 -12.80 -1.39 -15.67
C HIS A 342 -13.97 -2.00 -16.44
N SER A 343 -14.05 -3.31 -16.47
CA SER A 343 -15.22 -4.00 -17.02
C SER A 343 -16.45 -3.69 -16.19
N TYR A 344 -17.57 -3.47 -16.86
CA TYR A 344 -18.88 -3.31 -16.23
C TYR A 344 -19.95 -4.02 -17.05
N ARG A 345 -21.02 -4.43 -16.37
CA ARG A 345 -22.17 -5.11 -16.97
C ARG A 345 -23.41 -4.27 -16.73
N ILE A 346 -24.25 -4.12 -17.76
CA ILE A 346 -25.56 -3.48 -17.66
C ILE A 346 -26.62 -4.59 -17.68
N ILE A 347 -27.52 -4.56 -16.70
CA ILE A 347 -28.59 -5.54 -16.55
C ILE A 347 -29.92 -4.80 -16.50
N LYS A 348 -30.82 -5.10 -17.44
CA LYS A 348 -32.20 -4.64 -17.42
C LYS A 348 -33.00 -5.51 -16.47
N PHE A 349 -33.76 -4.91 -15.56
CA PHE A 349 -34.60 -5.62 -14.60
C PHE A 349 -35.97 -4.97 -14.45
N ARG A 350 -36.94 -5.69 -13.90
CA ARG A 350 -38.26 -5.14 -13.54
C ARG A 350 -38.34 -5.02 -12.02
N SER A 351 -38.69 -3.84 -11.53
CA SER A 351 -38.86 -3.58 -10.10
C SER A 351 -40.12 -4.29 -9.59
N GLY A 352 -39.99 -5.10 -8.54
CA GLY A 352 -41.16 -5.72 -7.88
C GLY A 352 -42.05 -4.71 -7.15
N PHE A 353 -41.49 -3.58 -6.71
CA PHE A 353 -42.24 -2.55 -5.98
C PHE A 353 -42.99 -1.59 -6.91
N THR A 354 -42.32 -1.08 -7.95
CA THR A 354 -42.93 -0.11 -8.88
C THR A 354 -43.52 -0.74 -10.14
N GLY A 355 -43.16 -1.98 -10.47
CA GLY A 355 -43.50 -2.61 -11.74
C GLY A 355 -42.71 -2.09 -12.95
N ASN A 356 -41.94 -1.00 -12.78
CA ASN A 356 -41.20 -0.35 -13.84
C ASN A 356 -39.94 -1.13 -14.25
N ILE A 357 -39.60 -1.00 -15.52
CA ILE A 357 -38.31 -1.48 -16.04
C ILE A 357 -37.24 -0.48 -15.62
N SER A 358 -36.12 -1.00 -15.12
CA SER A 358 -34.97 -0.21 -14.67
C SER A 358 -33.67 -0.93 -15.03
N TYR A 359 -32.54 -0.26 -14.81
CA TYR A 359 -31.22 -0.78 -15.13
C TYR A 359 -30.35 -0.84 -13.88
N LYS A 360 -29.51 -1.87 -13.82
CA LYS A 360 -28.45 -2.05 -12.83
C LYS A 360 -27.12 -2.11 -13.58
N ILE A 361 -26.11 -1.42 -13.06
CA ILE A 361 -24.72 -1.54 -13.51
C ILE A 361 -23.92 -2.25 -12.43
N GLU A 362 -23.17 -3.29 -12.81
CA GLU A 362 -22.23 -3.97 -11.93
C GLU A 362 -20.81 -3.76 -12.44
N THR A 363 -19.90 -3.32 -11.58
CA THR A 363 -18.49 -3.14 -11.93
C THR A 363 -17.58 -3.46 -10.75
N THR A 364 -16.39 -3.99 -11.03
CA THR A 364 -15.37 -4.25 -10.01
C THR A 364 -14.26 -3.22 -10.12
N VAL A 365 -13.95 -2.55 -9.01
CA VAL A 365 -12.91 -1.51 -8.94
C VAL A 365 -12.04 -1.69 -7.70
N LEU A 366 -10.93 -0.97 -7.62
CA LEU A 366 -10.15 -0.91 -6.38
C LEU A 366 -10.89 -0.08 -5.32
N LEU A 367 -10.75 -0.47 -4.05
CA LEU A 367 -11.41 0.18 -2.92
C LEU A 367 -11.03 1.65 -2.77
N LEU A 368 -9.79 2.01 -3.14
CA LEU A 368 -9.36 3.42 -3.11
C LEU A 368 -9.98 4.23 -4.26
N GLU A 369 -10.21 3.62 -5.43
CA GLU A 369 -10.85 4.26 -6.58
C GLU A 369 -12.37 4.42 -6.38
N SER A 370 -13.00 3.45 -5.71
CA SER A 370 -14.46 3.42 -5.56
C SER A 370 -15.01 4.67 -4.87
N LYS A 371 -14.25 5.25 -3.94
CA LYS A 371 -14.65 6.47 -3.22
C LYS A 371 -14.83 7.64 -4.18
N GLU A 372 -13.89 7.85 -5.09
CA GLU A 372 -13.97 8.93 -6.08
C GLU A 372 -15.11 8.66 -7.06
N LEU A 373 -15.21 7.42 -7.56
CA LEU A 373 -16.26 7.02 -8.48
C LEU A 373 -17.67 7.23 -7.89
N ILE A 374 -17.89 6.85 -6.63
CA ILE A 374 -19.17 7.04 -5.93
C ILE A 374 -19.49 8.53 -5.78
N GLN A 375 -18.50 9.36 -5.43
CA GLN A 375 -18.70 10.81 -5.31
C GLN A 375 -19.10 11.43 -6.65
N ASP A 376 -18.39 11.07 -7.72
CA ASP A 376 -18.65 11.60 -9.05
C ASP A 376 -20.03 11.16 -9.56
N LEU A 377 -20.42 9.89 -9.33
CA LEU A 377 -21.75 9.39 -9.69
C LEU A 377 -22.87 10.10 -8.93
N LYS A 378 -22.69 10.42 -7.64
CA LYS A 378 -23.67 11.20 -6.86
C LYS A 378 -23.81 12.65 -7.34
N ILE A 379 -22.77 13.22 -7.95
CA ILE A 379 -22.85 14.55 -8.56
C ILE A 379 -23.61 14.48 -9.89
N VAL A 380 -23.35 13.44 -10.69
CA VAL A 380 -23.97 13.22 -12.01
C VAL A 380 -25.45 12.83 -11.89
N ASP A 381 -25.77 11.94 -10.94
CA ASP A 381 -27.12 11.49 -10.63
C ASP A 381 -27.33 11.51 -9.10
N PRO A 382 -27.91 12.59 -8.55
CA PRO A 382 -28.14 12.74 -7.11
C PRO A 382 -29.03 11.66 -6.48
N LYS A 383 -29.84 10.97 -7.29
CA LYS A 383 -30.75 9.90 -6.84
C LYS A 383 -30.18 8.49 -7.11
N VAL A 384 -28.91 8.38 -7.50
CA VAL A 384 -28.25 7.09 -7.72
C VAL A 384 -28.20 6.28 -6.42
N TRP A 385 -28.61 5.02 -6.48
CA TRP A 385 -28.40 4.06 -5.40
C TRP A 385 -27.14 3.25 -5.71
N ILE A 386 -26.18 3.22 -4.78
CA ILE A 386 -24.94 2.44 -4.95
C ILE A 386 -24.72 1.54 -3.74
N THR A 387 -24.48 0.25 -4.00
CA THR A 387 -24.05 -0.73 -3.01
C THR A 387 -22.63 -1.18 -3.33
N ALA A 388 -21.77 -1.27 -2.30
CA ALA A 388 -20.39 -1.73 -2.45
C ALA A 388 -20.17 -3.01 -1.64
N THR A 389 -19.78 -4.09 -2.32
CA THR A 389 -19.51 -5.39 -1.71
C THR A 389 -18.02 -5.72 -1.80
N THR A 390 -17.40 -6.11 -0.68
CA THR A 390 -15.98 -6.48 -0.65
C THR A 390 -15.76 -7.86 -1.27
N ILE A 391 -14.73 -7.97 -2.12
CA ILE A 391 -14.35 -9.24 -2.74
C ILE A 391 -13.32 -9.95 -1.85
N HIS A 392 -13.61 -11.18 -1.44
CA HIS A 392 -12.68 -12.01 -0.66
C HIS A 392 -11.65 -12.74 -1.55
N SER A 393 -12.10 -13.30 -2.68
CA SER A 393 -11.25 -14.00 -3.63
C SER A 393 -11.74 -13.77 -5.06
N GLN A 394 -10.81 -13.86 -6.01
CA GLN A 394 -11.09 -13.75 -7.45
C GLN A 394 -10.07 -14.60 -8.20
N SER A 395 -10.52 -15.30 -9.23
CA SER A 395 -9.66 -15.97 -10.21
C SER A 395 -9.70 -15.21 -11.54
N GLY A 396 -8.56 -15.13 -12.23
CA GLY A 396 -8.40 -14.40 -13.50
C GLY A 396 -7.62 -13.08 -13.38
N ASN A 397 -7.45 -12.41 -14.53
CA ASN A 397 -6.67 -11.18 -14.65
C ASN A 397 -7.53 -9.93 -14.39
N PHE A 398 -7.09 -9.10 -13.43
CA PHE A 398 -7.65 -7.78 -13.17
C PHE A 398 -6.65 -6.71 -13.61
N LEU A 399 -7.07 -5.82 -14.50
CA LEU A 399 -6.26 -4.71 -15.00
C LEU A 399 -6.10 -3.66 -13.89
N THR A 400 -4.84 -3.36 -13.55
CA THR A 400 -4.47 -2.33 -12.55
C THR A 400 -3.57 -1.25 -13.15
N SER A 401 -3.34 -1.30 -14.47
CA SER A 401 -2.39 -0.43 -15.18
C SER A 401 -2.69 1.05 -14.96
N TYR A 402 -3.96 1.46 -14.97
CA TYR A 402 -4.38 2.86 -14.77
C TYR A 402 -4.10 3.43 -13.36
N VAL A 403 -3.95 2.58 -12.34
CA VAL A 403 -3.51 2.99 -10.97
C VAL A 403 -2.01 2.88 -10.81
N GLU A 404 -1.39 2.08 -11.67
CA GLU A 404 0.04 1.85 -11.77
C GLU A 404 0.73 2.80 -12.76
N GLU A 405 0.04 3.80 -13.30
CA GLU A 405 0.63 5.01 -13.91
C GLU A 405 0.65 6.12 -12.87
#